data_AF-A0A7W6LQI0-F1
#
_entry.id   AF-A0A7W6LQI0-F1
#
_cell.length_a   1.000
_cell.length_b   1.000
_cell.length_c   1.000
_cell.angle_alpha   90.00
_cell.angle_beta   90.00
_cell.angle_gamma   90.00
#
_symmetry.space_group_name_H-M   'P 1'
#
loop_
_entity.id
_entity.type
_entity.pdbx_description
1 polymer ?
#
loop_
_entity_poly.entity_id
_entity_poly.type
_entity_poly.pdbx_seq_one_letter_code
_entity_poly.pdbx_strand_id
1 'polypeptide(L)'
;MIAPEPTHPFPWRICAAAALFTLLMVAAAVAANIFTISGNGKLPLMVPGLLALGWLIWEAMRLARAVPGSAIARYIGRVVPLMIANVVTVVAAITIQREWHPAGVWAVLVALLPAPPLIGFIWAMGRLLVEESDEYLRMVHARRALIAAGFMLVITTVWGLLEGSGLAPHAPAYAAFILWNLGLLLAPILPGGRA
;
A
#
# COMPACT_ATOMS: atom_id res chain seq x y z
N MET A 1 23.03 13.64 -29.41
CA MET A 1 23.45 14.33 -28.17
C MET A 1 22.57 13.75 -27.07
N ILE A 2 23.10 12.79 -26.31
CA ILE A 2 22.36 12.09 -25.25
C ILE A 2 22.14 13.12 -24.14
N ALA A 3 20.89 13.49 -23.86
CA ALA A 3 20.57 14.28 -22.68
C ALA A 3 21.14 13.53 -21.46
N PRO A 4 21.83 14.18 -20.53
CA PRO A 4 22.30 13.50 -19.32
C PRO A 4 21.09 12.82 -18.68
N GLU A 5 21.17 11.50 -18.49
CA GLU A 5 20.11 10.79 -17.77
C GLU A 5 19.85 11.53 -16.47
N PRO A 6 18.58 11.83 -16.12
CA PRO A 6 18.29 12.43 -14.84
C PRO A 6 18.75 11.44 -13.76
N THR A 7 19.93 11.69 -13.20
CA THR A 7 20.51 10.97 -12.06
C THR A 7 19.76 11.37 -10.80
N HIS A 8 18.45 11.15 -10.77
CA HIS A 8 17.75 11.00 -9.51
C HIS A 8 18.15 9.62 -8.99
N PRO A 9 19.00 9.52 -7.95
CA PRO A 9 19.33 8.24 -7.37
C PRO A 9 18.01 7.54 -7.05
N PHE A 10 17.90 6.28 -7.49
CA PHE A 10 16.74 5.44 -7.20
C PHE A 10 16.35 5.66 -5.73
N PRO A 11 15.09 6.00 -5.41
CA PRO A 11 14.68 6.32 -4.04
C PRO A 11 14.60 5.02 -3.22
N TRP A 12 15.74 4.34 -3.10
CA TRP A 12 15.93 3.07 -2.43
C TRP A 12 15.53 3.18 -0.97
N ARG A 13 15.65 4.37 -0.37
CA ARG A 13 15.18 4.67 0.99
C ARG A 13 13.66 4.58 1.12
N ILE A 14 12.90 5.07 0.13
CA ILE A 14 11.44 4.93 0.10
C ILE A 14 11.08 3.47 -0.14
N CYS A 15 11.79 2.81 -1.04
CA CYS A 15 11.54 1.40 -1.34
C CYS A 15 11.84 0.50 -0.12
N ALA A 16 12.94 0.77 0.59
CA ALA A 16 13.33 0.08 1.81
C ALA A 16 12.37 0.38 2.96
N ALA A 17 11.93 1.63 3.13
CA ALA A 17 10.94 1.99 4.15
C ALA A 17 9.57 1.34 3.88
N ALA A 18 9.14 1.29 2.62
CA ALA A 18 7.89 0.65 2.21
C ALA A 18 7.97 -0.88 2.34
N ALA A 19 9.10 -1.48 1.93
CA ALA A 19 9.34 -2.91 2.12
C ALA A 19 9.38 -3.25 3.61
N LEU A 20 10.07 -2.46 4.44
CA LEU A 20 10.12 -2.63 5.89
C LEU A 20 8.73 -2.48 6.52
N PHE A 21 7.97 -1.44 6.17
CA PHE A 21 6.60 -1.26 6.65
C PHE A 21 5.71 -2.46 6.30
N THR A 22 5.79 -2.91 5.04
CA THR A 22 4.98 -4.03 4.55
C THR A 22 5.39 -5.34 5.21
N LEU A 23 6.69 -5.61 5.34
CA LEU A 23 7.23 -6.78 6.02
C LEU A 23 6.87 -6.75 7.51
N LEU A 24 6.94 -5.60 8.17
CA LEU A 24 6.54 -5.45 9.58
C LEU A 24 5.02 -5.66 9.75
N MET A 25 4.19 -5.19 8.83
CA MET A 25 2.74 -5.41 8.89
C MET A 25 2.36 -6.87 8.64
N VAL A 26 3.01 -7.53 7.68
CA VAL A 26 2.80 -8.96 7.42
C VAL A 26 3.34 -9.79 8.58
N ALA A 27 4.55 -9.50 9.07
CA ALA A 27 5.13 -10.19 10.22
C ALA A 27 4.29 -9.98 11.48
N ALA A 28 3.74 -8.78 11.69
CA ALA A 28 2.86 -8.50 12.81
C ALA A 28 1.52 -9.26 12.68
N ALA A 29 0.93 -9.31 11.48
CA ALA A 29 -0.30 -10.06 11.24
C ALA A 29 -0.10 -11.58 11.42
N VAL A 30 1.01 -12.12 10.93
CA VAL A 30 1.39 -13.53 11.07
C VAL A 30 1.69 -13.87 12.53
N ALA A 31 2.47 -13.04 13.23
CA ALA A 31 2.76 -13.25 14.65
C ALA A 31 1.50 -13.15 15.52
N ALA A 32 0.59 -12.21 15.25
CA ALA A 32 -0.68 -12.12 15.96
C ALA A 32 -1.58 -13.36 15.76
N ASN A 33 -1.48 -14.03 14.61
CA ASN A 33 -2.18 -15.28 14.32
C ASN A 33 -1.49 -16.51 14.97
N ILE A 34 -0.16 -16.61 14.89
CA ILE A 34 0.60 -17.75 15.45
C ILE A 34 0.51 -17.77 16.98
N PHE A 35 0.57 -16.60 17.62
CA PHE A 35 0.58 -16.52 19.09
C PHE A 35 -0.82 -16.45 19.72
N THR A 36 -1.91 -16.58 18.93
CA THR A 36 -3.30 -16.48 19.43
C THR A 36 -3.52 -15.30 20.38
N ILE A 37 -2.88 -14.16 20.06
CA ILE A 37 -2.91 -12.98 20.93
C ILE A 37 -4.30 -12.34 20.81
N SER A 38 -5.19 -12.69 21.74
CA SER A 38 -6.51 -12.05 21.87
C SER A 38 -6.39 -10.78 22.73
N GLY A 39 -7.14 -9.74 22.37
CA GLY A 39 -7.19 -8.47 23.12
C GLY A 39 -6.13 -7.42 22.72
N ASN A 40 -5.80 -6.54 23.68
CA ASN A 40 -4.92 -5.37 23.51
C ASN A 40 -3.43 -5.73 23.28
N GLY A 41 -3.06 -7.01 23.33
CA GLY A 41 -1.70 -7.49 23.02
C GLY A 41 -1.26 -7.32 21.55
N LYS A 42 -2.18 -6.96 20.63
CA LYS A 42 -1.85 -6.62 19.23
C LYS A 42 -1.33 -5.18 19.07
N LEU A 43 -1.64 -4.28 20.01
CA LEU A 43 -1.23 -2.85 19.96
C LEU A 43 0.29 -2.66 19.94
N PRO A 44 1.10 -3.35 20.77
CA PRO A 44 2.57 -3.24 20.73
C PRO A 44 3.15 -3.70 19.40
N LEU A 45 2.53 -4.69 18.74
CA LEU A 45 2.94 -5.19 17.43
C LEU A 45 2.70 -4.18 16.30
N MET A 46 1.75 -3.25 16.47
CA MET A 46 1.46 -2.20 15.50
C MET A 46 2.39 -0.99 15.62
N VAL A 47 3.03 -0.78 16.78
CA VAL A 47 3.94 0.37 17.03
C VAL A 47 5.12 0.40 16.04
N PRO A 48 5.84 -0.71 15.77
CA PRO A 48 6.88 -0.72 14.72
C PRO A 48 6.33 -0.39 13.33
N GLY A 49 5.11 -0.86 13.02
CA GLY A 49 4.43 -0.54 11.76
C GLY A 49 4.07 0.93 11.64
N LEU A 50 3.53 1.55 12.70
CA LEU A 50 3.24 2.98 12.75
C LEU A 50 4.51 3.84 12.65
N LEU A 51 5.61 3.41 13.26
CA LEU A 51 6.90 4.08 13.14
C LEU A 51 7.47 3.96 11.73
N ALA A 52 7.38 2.78 11.11
CA ALA A 52 7.78 2.58 9.71
C ALA A 52 6.91 3.38 8.74
N LEU A 53 5.61 3.52 9.02
CA LEU A 53 4.70 4.41 8.29
C LEU A 53 5.10 5.87 8.45
N GLY A 54 5.44 6.30 9.67
CA GLY A 54 5.95 7.64 9.95
C GLY A 54 7.25 7.93 9.18
N TRP A 55 8.18 6.96 9.13
CA TRP A 55 9.39 7.05 8.33
C TRP A 55 9.07 7.16 6.84
N LEU A 56 8.18 6.30 6.33
CA LEU A 56 7.76 6.31 4.93
C LEU A 56 7.15 7.67 4.54
N ILE A 57 6.23 8.18 5.36
CA ILE A 57 5.59 9.48 5.14
C ILE A 57 6.64 10.59 5.13
N TRP A 58 7.58 10.56 6.08
CA TRP A 58 8.65 11.54 6.15
C TRP A 58 9.52 11.52 4.88
N GLU A 59 9.92 10.34 4.40
CA GLU A 59 10.76 10.22 3.20
C GLU A 59 9.98 10.57 1.92
N ALA A 60 8.70 10.19 1.83
CA ALA A 60 7.83 10.58 0.73
C ALA A 60 7.67 12.11 0.69
N MET A 61 7.36 12.74 1.82
CA MET A 61 7.23 14.20 1.91
C MET A 61 8.56 14.91 1.63
N ARG A 62 9.69 14.32 2.03
CA ARG A 62 11.03 14.82 1.68
C ARG A 62 11.24 14.82 0.17
N LEU A 63 10.87 13.73 -0.51
CA LEU A 63 10.97 13.65 -1.97
C LEU A 63 10.03 14.65 -2.66
N ALA A 64 8.79 14.77 -2.21
CA ALA A 64 7.85 15.76 -2.74
C ALA A 64 8.35 17.20 -2.60
N ARG A 65 9.01 17.53 -1.49
CA ARG A 65 9.65 18.84 -1.27
C ARG A 65 10.88 19.07 -2.14
N ALA A 66 11.59 18.00 -2.52
CA ALA A 66 12.79 18.10 -3.37
C ALA A 66 12.46 18.36 -4.85
N VAL A 67 11.27 17.97 -5.31
CA VAL A 67 10.81 18.16 -6.71
C VAL A 67 9.46 18.91 -6.76
N PRO A 68 9.40 20.18 -6.33
CA PRO A 68 8.16 20.94 -6.28
C PRO A 68 7.54 21.07 -7.69
N GLY A 69 6.20 20.99 -7.78
CA GLY A 69 5.45 21.12 -9.04
C GLY A 69 5.36 19.86 -9.91
N SER A 70 6.22 18.87 -9.68
CA SER A 70 6.16 17.58 -10.39
C SER A 70 4.84 16.83 -10.14
N ALA A 71 4.44 15.97 -11.08
CA ALA A 71 3.25 15.13 -10.91
C ALA A 71 3.42 14.17 -9.71
N ILE A 72 4.65 13.67 -9.47
CA ILE A 72 4.95 12.81 -8.33
C ILE A 72 4.83 13.54 -6.98
N ALA A 73 5.20 14.82 -6.88
CA ALA A 73 5.02 15.60 -5.65
C ALA A 73 3.52 15.80 -5.33
N ARG A 74 2.71 16.08 -6.36
CA ARG A 74 1.25 16.18 -6.22
C ARG A 74 0.60 14.84 -5.86
N TYR A 75 1.09 13.74 -6.41
CA TYR A 75 0.69 12.38 -6.04
C TYR A 75 0.98 12.10 -4.55
N ILE A 76 2.21 12.37 -4.09
CA ILE A 76 2.58 12.17 -2.68
C ILE A 76 1.71 13.03 -1.76
N GLY A 77 1.45 14.29 -2.12
CA GLY A 77 0.59 15.19 -1.36
C GLY A 77 -0.86 14.70 -1.22
N ARG A 78 -1.34 13.83 -2.12
CA ARG A 78 -2.67 13.19 -2.03
C ARG A 78 -2.61 11.87 -1.28
N VAL A 79 -1.58 11.07 -1.52
CA VAL A 79 -1.41 9.73 -0.94
C VAL A 79 -1.15 9.79 0.57
N VAL A 80 -0.37 10.77 1.05
CA VAL A 80 -0.05 10.87 2.48
C VAL A 80 -1.31 11.08 3.34
N PRO A 81 -2.21 12.04 3.04
CA PRO A 81 -3.50 12.15 3.73
C PRO A 81 -4.34 10.87 3.65
N LEU A 82 -4.37 10.20 2.49
CA LEU A 82 -5.12 8.95 2.31
C LEU A 82 -4.55 7.80 3.14
N MET A 83 -3.22 7.70 3.30
CA MET A 83 -2.58 6.73 4.19
C MET A 83 -2.97 6.98 5.65
N ILE A 84 -2.94 8.24 6.09
CA ILE A 84 -3.33 8.60 7.46
C ILE A 84 -4.81 8.28 7.67
N ALA A 85 -5.68 8.68 6.74
CA ALA A 85 -7.10 8.39 6.79
C ALA A 85 -7.38 6.88 6.81
N ASN A 86 -6.64 6.08 6.03
CA ASN A 86 -6.75 4.62 6.03
C ASN A 86 -6.42 4.02 7.41
N VAL A 87 -5.31 4.43 8.02
CA VAL A 87 -4.94 3.94 9.37
C VAL A 87 -6.00 4.33 10.39
N VAL A 88 -6.46 5.58 10.39
CA VAL A 88 -7.48 6.07 11.33
C VAL A 88 -8.80 5.33 11.16
N THR A 89 -9.27 5.15 9.94
CA THR A 89 -10.54 4.47 9.65
C THR A 89 -10.50 2.98 9.98
N VAL A 90 -9.38 2.30 9.72
CA VAL A 90 -9.20 0.89 10.12
C VAL A 90 -9.22 0.75 11.64
N VAL A 91 -8.46 1.59 12.35
CA VAL A 91 -8.43 1.55 13.82
C VAL A 91 -9.81 1.87 14.39
N ALA A 92 -10.49 2.90 13.88
CA ALA A 92 -11.83 3.26 14.29
C ALA A 92 -12.83 2.11 14.06
N ALA A 93 -12.81 1.50 12.88
CA ALA A 93 -13.70 0.37 12.55
C ALA A 93 -13.49 -0.81 13.51
N ILE A 94 -12.23 -1.17 13.79
CA ILE A 94 -11.89 -2.26 14.72
C ILE A 94 -12.36 -1.92 16.14
N THR A 95 -12.12 -0.70 16.62
CA THR A 95 -12.51 -0.27 17.97
C THR A 95 -14.02 -0.26 18.14
N ILE A 96 -14.76 0.35 17.20
CA ILE A 96 -16.22 0.41 17.23
C ILE A 96 -16.81 -0.99 17.21
N GLN A 97 -16.27 -1.88 16.36
CA GLN A 97 -16.80 -3.23 16.23
C GLN A 97 -16.54 -4.08 17.48
N ARG A 98 -15.45 -3.81 18.22
CA ARG A 98 -15.11 -4.48 19.49
C ARG A 98 -15.89 -3.96 20.69
N GLU A 99 -16.09 -2.65 20.79
CA GLU A 99 -16.68 -2.04 21.98
C GLU A 99 -18.21 -1.98 21.89
N TRP A 100 -18.75 -1.73 20.69
CA TRP A 100 -20.18 -1.41 20.51
C TRP A 100 -20.98 -2.55 19.91
N HIS A 101 -20.30 -3.59 19.39
CA HIS A 101 -20.91 -4.74 18.72
C HIS A 101 -22.10 -4.36 17.81
N PRO A 102 -21.92 -3.41 16.87
CA PRO A 102 -23.00 -2.93 16.01
C PRO A 102 -23.58 -4.10 15.21
N ALA A 103 -24.91 -4.15 15.10
CA ALA A 103 -25.64 -5.20 14.39
C ALA A 103 -26.37 -4.65 13.14
N GLY A 104 -26.65 -5.54 12.19
CA GLY A 104 -27.40 -5.21 10.97
C GLY A 104 -26.68 -4.17 10.10
N VAL A 105 -27.40 -3.13 9.69
CA VAL A 105 -26.89 -2.07 8.78
C VAL A 105 -25.69 -1.32 9.35
N TRP A 106 -25.64 -1.10 10.66
CA TRP A 106 -24.55 -0.37 11.31
C TRP A 106 -23.23 -1.14 11.27
N ALA A 107 -23.29 -2.48 11.37
CA ALA A 107 -22.11 -3.34 11.24
C ALA A 107 -21.47 -3.18 9.86
N VAL A 108 -22.31 -3.12 8.81
CA VAL A 108 -21.88 -2.96 7.42
C VAL A 108 -21.25 -1.59 7.20
N LEU A 109 -21.87 -0.52 7.71
CA LEU A 109 -21.33 0.84 7.60
C LEU A 109 -19.97 0.98 8.30
N VAL A 110 -19.82 0.40 9.50
CA VAL A 110 -18.55 0.39 10.24
C VAL A 110 -17.49 -0.46 9.52
N ALA A 111 -17.86 -1.60 8.92
CA ALA A 111 -16.92 -2.42 8.16
C ALA A 111 -16.46 -1.75 6.85
N LEU A 112 -17.29 -0.89 6.26
CA LEU A 112 -16.98 -0.14 5.02
C LEU A 112 -16.22 1.17 5.27
N LEU A 113 -16.06 1.60 6.52
CA LEU A 113 -15.33 2.83 6.88
C LEU A 113 -13.94 2.98 6.24
N PRO A 114 -13.11 1.92 6.10
CA PRO A 114 -11.79 2.03 5.47
C PRO A 114 -11.82 1.92 3.94
N ALA A 115 -12.99 1.71 3.32
CA ALA A 115 -13.09 1.62 1.86
C ALA A 115 -12.80 2.94 1.11
N PRO A 116 -13.28 4.13 1.57
CA PRO A 116 -13.03 5.38 0.86
C PRO A 116 -11.54 5.74 0.71
N PRO A 117 -10.68 5.59 1.74
CA PRO A 117 -9.24 5.75 1.58
C PRO A 117 -8.64 4.85 0.50
N LEU A 118 -9.04 3.57 0.45
CA LEU A 118 -8.58 2.60 -0.56
C LEU A 118 -8.94 3.04 -1.98
N ILE A 119 -10.17 3.49 -2.20
CA ILE A 119 -10.61 4.06 -3.49
C ILE A 119 -9.78 5.30 -3.83
N GLY A 120 -9.48 6.14 -2.83
CA GLY A 120 -8.64 7.31 -2.97
C GLY A 120 -7.22 6.99 -3.49
N PHE A 121 -6.60 5.88 -3.07
CA PHE A 121 -5.29 5.47 -3.57
C PHE A 121 -5.31 5.18 -5.08
N ILE A 122 -6.32 4.45 -5.54
CA ILE A 122 -6.47 4.12 -6.97
C ILE A 122 -6.74 5.39 -7.77
N TRP A 123 -7.60 6.28 -7.26
CA TRP A 123 -7.85 7.59 -7.87
C TRP A 123 -6.59 8.44 -7.94
N ALA A 124 -5.78 8.49 -6.87
CA ALA A 124 -4.53 9.24 -6.85
C ALA A 124 -3.53 8.71 -7.88
N MET A 125 -3.46 7.39 -8.07
CA MET A 125 -2.64 6.77 -9.12
C MET A 125 -3.14 7.14 -10.52
N GLY A 126 -4.46 7.12 -10.75
CA GLY A 126 -5.03 7.59 -12.02
C GLY A 126 -4.72 9.07 -12.30
N ARG A 127 -4.81 9.92 -11.27
CA ARG A 127 -4.44 11.34 -11.38
C ARG A 127 -2.96 11.54 -11.68
N LEU A 128 -2.07 10.71 -11.13
CA LEU A 128 -0.64 10.75 -11.46
C LEU A 128 -0.44 10.57 -12.98
N LEU A 129 -1.11 9.59 -13.60
CA LEU A 129 -0.98 9.34 -15.04
C LEU A 129 -1.51 10.49 -15.90
N VAL A 130 -2.61 11.13 -15.49
CA VAL A 130 -3.22 12.26 -16.21
C VAL A 130 -2.38 13.53 -16.05
N GLU A 131 -1.78 13.73 -14.88
CA GLU A 131 -1.04 14.93 -14.54
C GLU A 131 0.42 14.92 -14.98
N GLU A 132 0.94 13.75 -15.34
CA GLU A 132 2.31 13.58 -15.83
C GLU A 132 2.41 14.12 -17.25
N SER A 133 3.22 15.16 -17.45
CA SER A 133 3.40 15.80 -18.76
C SER A 133 4.36 15.04 -19.66
N ASP A 134 5.28 14.27 -19.07
CA ASP A 134 6.27 13.47 -19.79
C ASP A 134 5.67 12.10 -20.18
N GLU A 135 5.55 11.84 -21.48
CA GLU A 135 4.98 10.60 -22.01
C GLU A 135 5.80 9.36 -21.62
N TYR A 136 7.13 9.50 -21.51
CA TYR A 136 8.00 8.42 -21.07
C TYR A 136 7.73 8.07 -19.61
N LEU A 137 7.67 9.07 -18.73
CA LEU A 137 7.35 8.85 -17.32
C LEU A 137 5.94 8.28 -17.14
N ARG A 138 4.96 8.77 -17.90
CA ARG A 138 3.59 8.23 -17.89
C ARG A 138 3.57 6.74 -18.25
N MET A 139 4.30 6.35 -19.30
CA MET A 139 4.44 4.94 -19.70
C MET A 139 5.12 4.09 -18.62
N VAL A 140 6.18 4.62 -17.98
CA VAL A 140 6.87 3.95 -16.88
C VAL A 140 5.94 3.75 -15.68
N HIS A 141 5.16 4.76 -15.29
CA HIS A 141 4.19 4.67 -14.21
C HIS A 141 3.07 3.67 -14.51
N ALA A 142 2.50 3.71 -15.72
CA ALA A 142 1.47 2.77 -16.15
C ALA A 142 1.98 1.33 -16.14
N ARG A 143 3.19 1.09 -16.68
CA ARG A 143 3.82 -0.23 -16.68
C ARG A 143 4.04 -0.75 -15.26
N ARG A 144 4.51 0.09 -14.33
CA ARG A 144 4.69 -0.31 -12.93
C ARG A 144 3.37 -0.68 -12.26
N ALA A 145 2.31 0.09 -12.50
CA ALA A 145 0.98 -0.21 -11.99
C ALA A 145 0.43 -1.54 -12.55
N LEU A 146 0.64 -1.81 -13.84
CA LEU A 146 0.23 -3.07 -14.47
C LEU A 146 1.00 -4.28 -13.94
N ILE A 147 2.33 -4.18 -13.80
CA ILE A 147 3.15 -5.23 -13.20
C ILE A 147 2.68 -5.52 -11.76
N ALA A 148 2.44 -4.47 -10.98
CA ALA A 148 1.95 -4.62 -9.61
C ALA A 148 0.57 -5.27 -9.55
N ALA A 149 -0.35 -4.87 -10.44
CA ALA A 149 -1.69 -5.44 -10.54
C ALA A 149 -1.64 -6.91 -10.98
N GLY A 150 -0.83 -7.25 -11.97
CA GLY A 150 -0.64 -8.63 -12.43
C GLY A 150 -0.03 -9.52 -11.35
N PHE A 151 0.99 -9.03 -10.63
CA PHE A 151 1.58 -9.73 -9.48
C PHE A 151 0.55 -10.01 -8.39
N MET A 152 -0.21 -9.00 -7.98
CA MET A 152 -1.30 -9.16 -7.03
C MET A 152 -2.33 -10.17 -7.54
N LEU A 153 -2.81 -10.03 -8.78
CA LEU A 153 -3.86 -10.85 -9.36
C LEU A 153 -3.48 -12.33 -9.41
N VAL A 154 -2.26 -12.65 -9.85
CA VAL A 154 -1.77 -14.04 -9.92
C VAL A 154 -1.73 -14.65 -8.53
N ILE A 155 -1.15 -13.95 -7.55
CA ILE A 155 -1.02 -14.49 -6.19
C ILE A 155 -2.38 -14.67 -5.53
N THR A 156 -3.26 -13.67 -5.61
CA THR A 156 -4.60 -13.78 -4.99
C THR A 156 -5.45 -14.84 -5.65
N THR A 157 -5.33 -15.03 -6.97
CA THR A 157 -6.05 -16.09 -7.70
C THR A 157 -5.54 -17.47 -7.29
N VAL A 158 -4.21 -17.69 -7.29
CA VAL A 158 -3.62 -18.96 -6.87
C VAL A 158 -4.00 -19.27 -5.42
N TRP A 159 -3.93 -18.28 -4.53
CA TRP A 159 -4.34 -18.46 -3.14
C TRP A 159 -5.82 -18.80 -3.00
N GLY A 160 -6.70 -18.08 -3.70
CA GLY A 160 -8.14 -18.34 -3.69
C GLY A 160 -8.50 -19.74 -4.18
N LEU A 161 -7.77 -20.27 -5.17
CA LEU A 161 -7.93 -21.66 -5.63
C LEU A 161 -7.48 -22.69 -4.59
N LEU A 162 -6.37 -22.42 -3.89
CA LEU A 162 -5.90 -23.28 -2.79
C LEU A 162 -6.87 -23.25 -1.59
N GLU A 163 -7.43 -22.08 -1.27
CA GLU A 163 -8.42 -21.94 -0.22
C GLU A 163 -9.73 -22.68 -0.57
N GLY A 164 -10.21 -22.54 -1.82
CA GLY A 164 -11.41 -23.24 -2.30
C GLY A 164 -11.26 -24.76 -2.36
N SER A 165 -10.03 -25.28 -2.42
CA SER A 165 -9.73 -26.72 -2.37
C SER A 165 -9.40 -27.23 -0.96
N GLY A 166 -9.42 -26.37 0.06
CA GLY A 166 -9.08 -26.72 1.43
C GLY A 166 -7.58 -26.95 1.67
N LEU A 167 -6.72 -26.56 0.72
CA LEU A 167 -5.26 -26.72 0.78
C LEU A 167 -4.53 -25.51 1.38
N ALA A 168 -5.20 -24.37 1.52
CA ALA A 168 -4.66 -23.16 2.14
C ALA A 168 -5.61 -22.58 3.21
N PRO A 169 -5.08 -21.91 4.24
CA PRO A 169 -5.89 -21.21 5.24
C PRO A 169 -6.55 -19.97 4.65
N HIS A 170 -7.66 -19.54 5.26
CA HIS A 170 -8.38 -18.33 4.88
C HIS A 170 -7.46 -17.11 4.95
N ALA A 171 -7.24 -16.46 3.81
CA ALA A 171 -6.47 -15.23 3.75
C ALA A 171 -7.39 -14.01 3.79
N PRO A 172 -7.07 -13.00 4.60
CA PRO A 172 -7.87 -11.78 4.64
C PRO A 172 -7.72 -11.00 3.32
N ALA A 173 -8.84 -10.50 2.78
CA ALA A 173 -8.87 -9.81 1.50
C ALA A 173 -7.98 -8.56 1.42
N TYR A 174 -7.71 -7.89 2.56
CA TYR A 174 -6.79 -6.74 2.60
C TYR A 174 -5.34 -7.10 2.22
N ALA A 175 -4.97 -8.39 2.24
CA ALA A 175 -3.66 -8.86 1.77
C ALA A 175 -3.44 -8.56 0.28
N ALA A 176 -4.50 -8.47 -0.53
CA ALA A 176 -4.41 -8.08 -1.93
C ALA A 176 -3.79 -6.67 -2.08
N PHE A 177 -4.23 -5.71 -1.27
CA PHE A 177 -3.69 -4.35 -1.29
C PHE A 177 -2.21 -4.33 -0.88
N ILE A 178 -1.82 -5.15 0.11
CA ILE A 178 -0.42 -5.32 0.50
C ILE A 178 0.41 -5.88 -0.67
N LEU A 179 -0.07 -6.93 -1.33
CA LEU A 179 0.60 -7.53 -2.49
C LEU A 179 0.75 -6.53 -3.64
N TRP A 180 -0.25 -5.69 -3.87
CA TRP A 180 -0.15 -4.61 -4.87
C TRP A 180 0.94 -3.60 -4.52
N ASN A 181 1.04 -3.17 -3.26
CA ASN A 181 2.11 -2.28 -2.82
C ASN A 181 3.50 -2.94 -2.97
N LEU A 182 3.65 -4.24 -2.68
CA LEU A 182 4.88 -4.98 -2.95
C LEU A 182 5.20 -5.04 -4.44
N GLY A 183 4.20 -5.27 -5.29
CA GLY A 183 4.34 -5.25 -6.73
C GLY A 183 4.85 -3.89 -7.25
N LEU A 184 4.35 -2.78 -6.69
CA LEU A 184 4.83 -1.43 -7.02
C LEU A 184 6.30 -1.20 -6.62
N LEU A 185 6.76 -1.84 -5.55
CA LEU A 185 8.16 -1.79 -5.09
C LEU A 185 9.10 -2.65 -5.93
N LEU A 186 8.61 -3.78 -6.43
CA LEU A 186 9.38 -4.71 -7.26
C LEU A 186 9.45 -4.27 -8.73
N ALA A 187 8.41 -3.57 -9.22
CA ALA A 187 8.30 -3.18 -10.62
C ALA A 187 9.51 -2.37 -11.19
N PRO A 188 10.19 -1.51 -10.42
CA PRO A 188 11.40 -0.83 -10.89
C PRO A 188 12.65 -1.72 -11.00
N ILE A 189 12.67 -2.88 -10.32
CA ILE A 189 13.81 -3.80 -10.28
C ILE A 189 13.78 -4.74 -11.50
N LEU A 190 12.58 -5.04 -12.01
CA LEU A 190 12.42 -5.81 -13.24
C LEU A 190 13.09 -5.06 -14.39
N PRO A 191 14.04 -5.68 -15.12
CA PRO A 191 14.73 -5.02 -16.22
C PRO A 191 13.68 -4.56 -17.24
N GLY A 192 13.46 -3.25 -17.30
CA GLY A 192 12.69 -2.65 -18.37
C GLY A 192 13.44 -2.96 -19.66
N GLY A 193 12.84 -3.80 -20.51
CA GLY A 193 13.40 -4.14 -21.80
C GLY A 193 13.84 -2.86 -22.50
N ARG A 194 15.17 -2.70 -22.64
CA ARG A 194 15.78 -1.70 -23.49
C ARG A 194 15.39 -2.08 -24.91
N ALA A 195 14.37 -1.41 -25.45
CA ALA A 195 14.09 -1.40 -26.87
C ALA A 195 14.69 -0.12 -27.46
#